data_AF-A0A538Q4T5-F1
#
_entry.id   AF-A0A538Q4T5-F1
#
_cell.length_a   1.000
_cell.length_b   1.000
_cell.length_c   1.000
_cell.angle_alpha   90.00
_cell.angle_beta   90.00
_cell.angle_gamma   90.00
#
_symmetry.space_group_name_H-M   'P 1'
#
loop_
_entity.id
_entity.type
_entity.pdbx_description
1 polymer ?
#
loop_
_entity_poly.entity_id
_entity_poly.type
_entity_poly.pdbx_seq_one_letter_code
_entity_poly.pdbx_strand_id
1 'polypeptide(L)'
;MARAVRIAALACATAAACAGSTHEQITIGPPPPKDTHAVLAGGLCQDNHCSCRSDGGGDGGVGVPEARDRKRFELKLTSAYDLWVTINRTTVLYKSPERAEACFYVDLPPGAQQVELRASNPDGVSAGLDIRELGTRTRSWYDTFSFSCGVPGVCSFEDLAASKARYVGAKHQVFDLCGTVKVKAITWDHGKAPDQVHPSELVVRLTLNIYRFAAWKQHGDPSCGMRGEGRAPADEPAPPPDETP
;
A
#
# COMPACT_ATOMS: atom_id res chain seq x y z
N MET A 1 -15.98 52.09 -65.10
CA MET A 1 -15.83 50.62 -65.09
C MET A 1 -14.75 50.25 -64.08
N ALA A 2 -15.16 49.68 -62.95
CA ALA A 2 -14.32 49.36 -61.80
C ALA A 2 -13.59 48.03 -62.00
N ARG A 3 -12.34 47.90 -61.52
CA ARG A 3 -11.73 46.61 -61.22
C ARG A 3 -11.02 46.66 -59.87
N ALA A 4 -11.42 45.69 -59.05
CA ALA A 4 -11.24 45.64 -57.61
C ALA A 4 -9.84 45.20 -57.18
N VAL A 5 -9.40 45.80 -56.08
CA VAL A 5 -8.27 45.43 -55.25
C VAL A 5 -8.59 44.14 -54.50
N ARG A 6 -7.69 43.15 -54.50
CA ARG A 6 -7.77 41.94 -53.66
C ARG A 6 -6.78 42.08 -52.51
N ILE A 7 -7.28 42.27 -51.29
CA ILE A 7 -6.51 42.12 -50.04
C ILE A 7 -6.93 40.78 -49.43
N ALA A 8 -5.98 39.86 -49.32
CA ALA A 8 -6.16 38.58 -48.63
C ALA A 8 -5.89 38.79 -47.14
N ALA A 9 -6.91 38.63 -46.30
CA ALA A 9 -6.78 38.58 -44.85
C ALA A 9 -6.59 37.13 -44.40
N LEU A 10 -5.43 36.83 -43.82
CA LEU A 10 -5.12 35.55 -43.21
C LEU A 10 -5.64 35.57 -41.76
N ALA A 11 -6.73 34.86 -41.49
CA ALA A 11 -7.25 34.69 -40.13
C ALA A 11 -6.60 33.46 -39.48
N CYS A 12 -5.66 33.68 -38.55
CA CYS A 12 -5.14 32.64 -37.66
C CYS A 12 -6.18 32.31 -36.59
N ALA A 13 -6.93 31.23 -36.77
CA ALA A 13 -7.73 30.62 -35.72
C ALA A 13 -6.82 29.74 -34.84
N THR A 14 -6.38 30.25 -33.70
CA THR A 14 -5.71 29.46 -32.66
C THR A 14 -6.76 28.64 -31.89
N ALA A 15 -6.95 27.39 -32.29
CA ALA A 15 -7.68 26.42 -31.48
C ALA A 15 -6.81 26.05 -30.27
N ALA A 16 -7.18 26.55 -29.10
CA ALA A 16 -6.65 26.09 -27.82
C ALA A 16 -7.18 24.67 -27.56
N ALA A 17 -6.37 23.67 -27.89
CA ALA A 17 -6.63 22.29 -27.50
C ALA A 17 -6.35 22.16 -25.99
N CYS A 18 -7.40 22.27 -25.17
CA CYS A 18 -7.40 21.76 -23.81
C CYS A 18 -7.24 20.23 -23.88
N ALA A 19 -6.00 19.75 -23.86
CA ALA A 19 -5.68 18.35 -23.66
C ALA A 19 -5.95 17.99 -22.19
N GLY A 20 -7.22 17.82 -21.84
CA GLY A 20 -7.61 17.13 -20.62
C GLY A 20 -7.36 15.65 -20.80
N SER A 21 -6.35 15.12 -20.11
CA SER A 21 -6.14 13.68 -19.99
C SER A 21 -7.35 13.07 -19.27
N THR A 22 -8.30 12.51 -20.02
CA THR A 22 -9.35 11.65 -19.50
C THR A 22 -8.67 10.40 -18.93
N HIS A 23 -8.52 10.36 -17.60
CA HIS A 23 -8.22 9.12 -16.90
C HIS A 23 -9.36 8.14 -17.19
N GLU A 24 -9.05 7.07 -17.91
CA GLU A 24 -9.99 5.99 -18.20
C GLU A 24 -10.36 5.30 -16.89
N GLN A 25 -11.58 5.55 -16.41
CA GLN A 25 -12.11 4.94 -15.19
C GLN A 25 -12.39 3.47 -15.51
N ILE A 26 -11.56 2.56 -14.98
CA ILE A 26 -11.67 1.13 -15.25
C ILE A 26 -12.97 0.61 -14.65
N THR A 27 -13.70 -0.23 -15.40
CA THR A 27 -14.85 -0.96 -14.85
C THR A 27 -14.39 -1.83 -13.69
N ILE A 28 -14.86 -1.50 -12.48
CA ILE A 28 -14.52 -2.26 -11.29
C ILE A 28 -15.37 -3.53 -11.25
N GLY A 29 -14.72 -4.69 -11.20
CA GLY A 29 -15.39 -5.98 -11.12
C GLY A 29 -16.10 -6.21 -9.77
N PRO A 30 -16.85 -7.33 -9.65
CA PRO A 30 -17.49 -7.70 -8.40
C PRO A 30 -16.45 -7.84 -7.27
N PRO A 31 -16.83 -7.54 -6.01
CA PRO A 31 -15.92 -7.74 -4.88
C PRO A 31 -15.55 -9.23 -4.73
N PRO A 32 -14.38 -9.55 -4.16
CA PRO A 32 -14.01 -10.92 -3.83
C PRO A 32 -15.00 -11.57 -2.85
N PRO A 33 -14.94 -12.91 -2.68
CA PRO A 33 -15.70 -13.59 -1.64
C PRO A 33 -15.47 -12.99 -0.25
N LYS A 34 -16.51 -13.00 0.59
CA LYS A 34 -16.47 -12.53 1.99
C LYS A 34 -15.83 -13.57 2.91
N ASP A 35 -14.64 -14.04 2.54
CA ASP A 35 -13.88 -15.03 3.29
C ASP A 35 -12.38 -14.80 3.13
N THR A 36 -11.61 -15.15 4.16
CA THR A 36 -10.15 -15.07 4.12
C THR A 36 -9.59 -16.36 3.53
N HIS A 37 -8.99 -16.24 2.35
CA HIS A 37 -8.29 -17.31 1.66
C HIS A 37 -6.79 -17.02 1.66
N ALA A 38 -6.10 -17.39 2.76
CA ALA A 38 -4.70 -17.07 2.96
C ALA A 38 -4.02 -18.10 3.87
N VAL A 39 -2.69 -18.23 3.71
CA VAL A 39 -1.84 -18.85 4.74
C VAL A 39 -1.41 -17.75 5.70
N LEU A 40 -2.11 -17.65 6.82
CA LEU A 40 -1.79 -16.69 7.88
C LEU A 40 -0.61 -17.21 8.71
N ALA A 41 0.21 -16.31 9.22
CA ALA A 41 1.50 -16.63 9.83
C ALA A 41 1.65 -15.98 11.20
N GLY A 42 2.30 -16.70 12.13
CA GLY A 42 2.68 -16.15 13.42
C GLY A 42 1.75 -16.50 14.58
N GLY A 43 2.24 -16.27 15.80
CA GLY A 43 1.64 -16.74 17.04
C GLY A 43 0.32 -16.07 17.43
N LEU A 44 -0.07 -15.01 16.72
CA LEU A 44 -1.36 -14.32 16.94
C LEU A 44 -2.49 -14.84 16.04
N CYS A 45 -2.20 -15.78 15.14
CA CYS A 45 -3.17 -16.33 14.19
C CYS A 45 -3.64 -17.73 14.59
N GLN A 46 -4.96 -17.92 14.61
CA GLN A 46 -5.62 -19.20 14.86
C GLN A 46 -6.91 -19.28 14.02
N ASP A 47 -7.14 -20.43 13.38
CA ASP A 47 -8.39 -20.72 12.63
C ASP A 47 -8.77 -19.62 11.62
N ASN A 48 -7.81 -19.15 10.81
CA ASN A 48 -7.97 -18.05 9.84
C ASN A 48 -8.33 -16.67 10.41
N HIS A 49 -8.17 -16.49 11.72
CA HIS A 49 -8.30 -15.21 12.39
C HIS A 49 -6.99 -14.83 13.06
N CYS A 50 -6.64 -13.54 13.08
CA CYS A 50 -5.53 -13.07 13.87
C CYS A 50 -5.95 -11.94 14.82
N SER A 51 -5.37 -11.94 16.01
CA SER A 51 -5.43 -10.81 16.93
C SER A 51 -4.44 -9.74 16.50
N CYS A 52 -4.83 -8.47 16.54
CA CYS A 52 -3.88 -7.38 16.34
C CYS A 52 -2.83 -7.38 17.46
N ARG A 53 -1.56 -7.23 17.09
CA ARG A 53 -0.48 -7.02 18.06
C ARG A 53 -0.76 -5.77 18.88
N SER A 54 -0.31 -5.78 20.12
CA SER A 54 -0.24 -4.56 20.92
C SER A 54 0.83 -3.63 20.36
N ASP A 55 0.60 -2.32 20.48
CA ASP A 55 1.63 -1.33 20.22
C ASP A 55 2.65 -1.32 21.37
N GLY A 56 3.68 -2.16 21.22
CA GLY A 56 4.79 -2.32 22.15
C GLY A 56 6.05 -2.67 21.39
N GLY A 57 7.22 -2.56 22.04
CA GLY A 57 8.49 -2.94 21.45
C GLY A 57 8.57 -4.44 21.13
N GLY A 58 9.42 -4.81 20.17
CA GLY A 58 9.59 -6.20 19.74
C GLY A 58 8.66 -6.60 18.58
N ASP A 59 8.49 -7.91 18.39
CA ASP A 59 7.66 -8.48 17.33
C ASP A 59 6.16 -8.49 17.68
N GLY A 60 5.78 -8.02 18.87
CA GLY A 60 4.39 -7.97 19.34
C GLY A 60 3.77 -9.33 19.59
N GLY A 61 4.56 -10.39 19.77
CA GLY A 61 4.06 -11.76 19.96
C GLY A 61 3.70 -12.49 18.66
N VAL A 62 3.90 -11.84 17.52
CA VAL A 62 3.66 -12.45 16.20
C VAL A 62 4.72 -13.50 15.87
N GLY A 63 5.94 -13.35 16.38
CA GLY A 63 7.08 -14.18 16.01
C GLY A 63 7.68 -13.81 14.65
N VAL A 64 8.79 -14.44 14.30
CA VAL A 64 9.49 -14.27 13.01
C VAL A 64 9.07 -15.34 11.98
N PRO A 65 9.26 -15.10 10.67
CA PRO A 65 9.10 -16.14 9.64
C PRO A 65 9.88 -17.41 9.97
N GLU A 66 9.24 -18.56 9.78
CA GLU A 66 9.92 -19.87 9.89
C GLU A 66 10.90 -20.07 8.72
N ALA A 67 10.45 -19.69 7.51
CA ALA A 67 11.24 -19.75 6.30
C ALA A 67 12.19 -18.55 6.21
N ARG A 68 13.51 -18.82 6.14
CA ARG A 68 14.57 -17.79 6.12
C ARG A 68 14.55 -16.91 4.87
N ASP A 69 13.89 -17.33 3.81
CA ASP A 69 13.73 -16.62 2.55
C ASP A 69 12.42 -15.83 2.48
N ARG A 70 11.66 -15.72 3.57
CA ARG A 70 10.42 -14.92 3.64
C ARG A 70 10.54 -13.80 4.66
N LYS A 71 9.70 -12.78 4.48
CA LYS A 71 9.56 -11.65 5.39
C LYS A 71 8.12 -11.56 5.89
N ARG A 72 7.95 -11.24 7.17
CA ARG A 72 6.63 -11.14 7.80
C ARG A 72 6.07 -9.74 7.64
N PHE A 73 4.79 -9.69 7.28
CA PHE A 73 4.04 -8.47 7.13
C PHE A 73 2.80 -8.50 8.00
N GLU A 74 2.48 -7.35 8.59
CA GLU A 74 1.18 -7.03 9.14
C GLU A 74 0.39 -6.25 8.10
N LEU A 75 -0.84 -6.67 7.84
CA LEU A 75 -1.82 -5.90 7.10
C LEU A 75 -2.98 -5.62 8.06
N LYS A 76 -3.12 -4.37 8.48
CA LYS A 76 -4.20 -3.91 9.36
C LYS A 76 -5.26 -3.21 8.53
N LEU A 77 -6.47 -3.73 8.55
CA LEU A 77 -7.65 -3.20 7.87
C LEU A 77 -8.58 -2.51 8.86
N THR A 78 -8.95 -1.27 8.57
CA THR A 78 -9.84 -0.47 9.43
C THR A 78 -10.96 0.12 8.58
N SER A 79 -12.21 -0.09 9.00
CA SER A 79 -13.41 0.42 8.29
C SER A 79 -14.67 0.16 9.11
N ALA A 80 -15.75 0.89 8.86
CA ALA A 80 -17.09 0.51 9.32
C ALA A 80 -17.74 -0.57 8.44
N TYR A 81 -17.20 -0.84 7.24
CA TYR A 81 -17.79 -1.70 6.21
C TYR A 81 -16.85 -2.87 5.85
N ASP A 82 -17.29 -3.67 4.89
CA ASP A 82 -16.50 -4.75 4.29
C ASP A 82 -15.23 -4.20 3.63
N LEU A 83 -14.10 -4.85 3.87
CA LEU A 83 -12.85 -4.60 3.16
C LEU A 83 -12.21 -5.91 2.72
N TRP A 84 -11.55 -5.86 1.56
CA TRP A 84 -10.71 -6.94 1.07
C TRP A 84 -9.32 -6.43 0.74
N VAL A 85 -8.31 -7.23 1.08
CA VAL A 85 -6.99 -7.10 0.48
C VAL A 85 -6.66 -8.36 -0.29
N THR A 86 -6.27 -8.17 -1.55
CA THR A 86 -5.79 -9.26 -2.40
C THR A 86 -4.30 -9.10 -2.66
N ILE A 87 -3.53 -10.17 -2.44
CA ILE A 87 -2.09 -10.22 -2.75
C ILE A 87 -1.86 -11.20 -3.89
N ASN A 88 -1.22 -10.73 -4.97
CA ASN A 88 -0.92 -11.47 -6.20
C ASN A 88 -2.12 -12.19 -6.82
N ARG A 89 -3.34 -11.73 -6.57
CA ARG A 89 -4.61 -12.35 -6.99
C ARG A 89 -4.89 -13.74 -6.43
N THR A 90 -4.07 -14.23 -5.49
CA THR A 90 -4.19 -15.58 -4.92
C THR A 90 -4.55 -15.57 -3.45
N THR A 91 -4.03 -14.58 -2.71
CA THR A 91 -4.27 -14.45 -1.28
C THR A 91 -5.36 -13.40 -1.08
N VAL A 92 -6.44 -13.75 -0.39
CA VAL A 92 -7.53 -12.83 -0.06
C VAL A 92 -7.63 -12.71 1.45
N LEU A 93 -7.59 -11.49 1.95
CA LEU A 93 -7.77 -11.12 3.36
C LEU A 93 -9.07 -10.34 3.45
N TYR A 94 -10.01 -10.79 4.26
CA TYR A 94 -11.34 -10.20 4.35
C TYR A 94 -11.64 -9.72 5.77
N LYS A 95 -12.08 -8.47 5.86
CA LYS A 95 -12.54 -7.83 7.10
C LYS A 95 -14.03 -7.53 6.99
N SER A 96 -14.81 -8.03 7.94
CA SER A 96 -16.25 -7.86 8.05
C SER A 96 -16.64 -6.60 8.85
N PRO A 97 -17.82 -6.00 8.65
CA PRO A 97 -18.30 -4.83 9.38
C PRO A 97 -18.48 -5.05 10.89
N GLU A 98 -18.58 -6.31 11.34
CA GLU A 98 -18.74 -6.67 12.76
C GLU A 98 -17.58 -6.22 13.67
N ARG A 99 -16.43 -5.87 13.09
CA ARG A 99 -15.23 -5.44 13.81
C ARG A 99 -14.75 -4.13 13.22
N ALA A 100 -14.34 -3.16 14.04
CA ALA A 100 -13.79 -1.90 13.53
C ALA A 100 -12.44 -2.08 12.82
N GLU A 101 -11.66 -3.08 13.24
CA GLU A 101 -10.37 -3.44 12.67
C GLU A 101 -10.16 -4.95 12.56
N ALA A 102 -9.28 -5.37 11.66
CA ALA A 102 -8.76 -6.73 11.56
C ALA A 102 -7.28 -6.68 11.18
N CYS A 103 -6.46 -7.51 11.81
CA CYS A 103 -5.05 -7.67 11.46
C CYS A 103 -4.83 -9.02 10.80
N PHE A 104 -3.94 -9.04 9.81
CA PHE A 104 -3.51 -10.25 9.13
C PHE A 104 -2.00 -10.27 9.10
N TYR A 105 -1.43 -11.41 9.41
CA TYR A 105 0.01 -11.63 9.34
C TYR A 105 0.30 -12.61 8.23
N VAL A 106 1.16 -12.22 7.30
CA VAL A 106 1.53 -13.05 6.14
C VAL A 106 3.03 -13.01 5.92
N ASP A 107 3.59 -14.15 5.53
CA ASP A 107 4.98 -14.24 5.13
C ASP A 107 5.07 -14.11 3.61
N LEU A 108 5.77 -13.10 3.09
CA LEU A 108 5.92 -12.86 1.64
C LEU A 108 7.37 -13.11 1.18
N PRO A 109 7.57 -13.69 -0.01
CA PRO A 109 8.90 -13.84 -0.57
C PRO A 109 9.45 -12.48 -1.09
N PRO A 110 10.78 -12.31 -1.16
CA PRO A 110 11.42 -11.20 -1.85
C PRO A 110 10.95 -11.07 -3.31
N GLY A 111 10.98 -9.85 -3.82
CA GLY A 111 10.51 -9.52 -5.16
C GLY A 111 9.26 -8.65 -5.16
N ALA A 112 8.61 -8.53 -6.31
CA ALA A 112 7.43 -7.71 -6.51
C ALA A 112 6.16 -8.47 -6.06
N GLN A 113 5.45 -7.92 -5.10
CA GLN A 113 4.15 -8.40 -4.63
C GLN A 113 3.08 -7.36 -4.98
N GLN A 114 2.07 -7.74 -5.75
CA GLN A 114 0.95 -6.88 -6.08
C GLN A 114 -0.07 -6.93 -4.97
N VAL A 115 -0.47 -5.77 -4.43
CA VAL A 115 -1.46 -5.65 -3.38
C VAL A 115 -2.61 -4.78 -3.89
N GLU A 116 -3.83 -5.26 -3.71
CA GLU A 116 -5.06 -4.55 -4.03
C GLU A 116 -5.93 -4.44 -2.79
N LEU A 117 -6.24 -3.21 -2.35
CA LEU A 117 -7.30 -2.93 -1.37
C LEU A 117 -8.60 -2.66 -2.11
N ARG A 118 -9.68 -3.30 -1.69
CA ARG A 118 -11.03 -3.15 -2.21
C ARG A 118 -11.97 -2.73 -1.10
N ALA A 119 -12.78 -1.71 -1.35
CA ALA A 119 -13.94 -1.35 -0.55
C ALA A 119 -15.17 -1.20 -1.47
N SER A 120 -16.33 -1.64 -1.00
CA SER A 120 -17.60 -1.60 -1.72
C SER A 120 -18.72 -1.31 -0.74
N ASN A 121 -19.41 -0.19 -0.91
CA ASN A 121 -20.61 0.17 -0.17
C ASN A 121 -21.46 1.16 -0.99
N PRO A 122 -22.71 0.83 -1.35
CA PRO A 122 -23.55 1.70 -2.18
C PRO A 122 -23.71 3.13 -1.65
N ASP A 123 -23.74 3.28 -0.33
CA ASP A 123 -23.96 4.56 0.37
C ASP A 123 -22.65 5.32 0.66
N GLY A 124 -21.52 4.80 0.19
CA GLY A 124 -20.20 5.41 0.35
C GLY A 124 -19.23 4.56 1.16
N VAL A 125 -18.01 4.42 0.69
CA VAL A 125 -17.01 3.54 1.29
C VAL A 125 -16.27 4.19 2.47
N SER A 126 -15.74 3.34 3.35
CA SER A 126 -14.75 3.67 4.36
C SER A 126 -13.59 2.68 4.22
N ALA A 127 -12.35 3.15 4.20
CA ALA A 127 -11.21 2.26 3.99
C ALA A 127 -9.93 2.78 4.64
N GLY A 128 -9.33 1.94 5.48
CA GLY A 128 -8.00 2.09 6.05
C GLY A 128 -7.18 0.83 5.84
N LEU A 129 -5.93 1.00 5.42
CA LEU A 129 -4.94 -0.07 5.26
C LEU A 129 -3.58 0.42 5.76
N ASP A 130 -3.05 -0.23 6.78
CA ASP A 130 -1.64 -0.15 7.14
C ASP A 130 -0.93 -1.45 6.79
N ILE A 131 0.23 -1.34 6.15
CA ILE A 131 1.14 -2.44 5.89
C ILE A 131 2.43 -2.18 6.65
N ARG A 132 2.87 -3.12 7.47
CA ARG A 132 4.13 -3.03 8.21
C ARG A 132 4.99 -4.27 7.97
N GLU A 133 6.29 -4.07 7.80
CA GLU A 133 7.28 -5.15 7.70
C GLU A 133 7.86 -5.44 9.09
N LEU A 134 7.99 -6.70 9.48
CA LEU A 134 8.78 -7.09 10.66
C LEU A 134 10.26 -7.27 10.30
N GLY A 135 11.15 -6.52 10.94
CA GLY A 135 12.59 -6.76 10.87
C GLY A 135 12.96 -7.98 11.70
N THR A 136 13.43 -9.03 11.04
CA THR A 136 13.81 -10.29 11.73
C THR A 136 14.99 -10.13 12.69
N ARG A 137 15.93 -9.22 12.40
CA ARG A 137 17.10 -8.95 13.26
C ARG A 137 16.78 -7.95 14.37
N THR A 138 16.09 -6.88 14.04
CA THR A 138 15.81 -5.76 14.94
C THR A 138 14.58 -6.00 15.82
N ARG A 139 13.72 -6.94 15.40
CA ARG A 139 12.39 -7.19 15.96
C ARG A 139 11.57 -5.92 16.07
N SER A 140 11.65 -5.07 15.04
CA SER A 140 10.87 -3.82 14.95
C SER A 140 9.93 -3.89 13.75
N TRP A 141 8.81 -3.18 13.85
CA TRP A 141 7.86 -3.02 12.76
C TRP A 141 8.17 -1.73 11.98
N TYR A 142 8.35 -1.84 10.67
CA TYR A 142 8.62 -0.71 9.77
C TYR A 142 7.37 -0.37 8.97
N ASP A 143 6.93 0.89 9.05
CA ASP A 143 5.78 1.35 8.29
C ASP A 143 6.09 1.31 6.79
N THR A 144 5.40 0.42 6.08
CA THR A 144 5.66 0.15 4.65
C THR A 144 4.69 0.88 3.75
N PHE A 145 3.44 1.00 4.16
CA PHE A 145 2.40 1.74 3.44
C PHE A 145 1.28 2.04 4.42
N SER A 146 0.70 3.23 4.35
CA SER A 146 -0.52 3.56 5.07
C SER A 146 -1.44 4.32 4.15
N PHE A 147 -2.72 3.96 4.14
CA PHE A 147 -3.81 4.66 3.45
C PHE A 147 -5.02 4.73 4.39
N SER A 148 -5.69 5.87 4.38
CA SER A 148 -6.95 6.05 5.09
C SER A 148 -7.85 7.04 4.33
N CYS A 149 -9.14 6.71 4.24
CA CYS A 149 -10.20 7.60 3.82
C CYS A 149 -11.51 7.24 4.53
N GLY A 150 -12.15 8.21 5.18
CA GLY A 150 -13.42 8.00 5.88
C GLY A 150 -13.31 7.10 7.11
N VAL A 151 -12.20 7.13 7.86
CA VAL A 151 -12.02 6.32 9.09
C VAL A 151 -11.84 7.26 10.29
N PRO A 152 -12.84 7.43 11.18
CA PRO A 152 -14.22 6.93 11.09
C PRO A 152 -15.10 7.76 10.11
N GLY A 153 -16.15 7.16 9.54
CA GLY A 153 -17.13 7.84 8.69
C GLY A 153 -17.23 7.29 7.26
N VAL A 154 -17.55 8.16 6.31
CA VAL A 154 -17.63 7.86 4.87
C VAL A 154 -16.60 8.72 4.15
N CYS A 155 -15.87 8.12 3.21
CA CYS A 155 -14.86 8.79 2.40
C CYS A 155 -15.54 9.77 1.44
N SER A 156 -15.18 11.05 1.45
CA SER A 156 -15.61 12.00 0.42
C SER A 156 -14.64 12.01 -0.76
N PHE A 157 -15.07 12.48 -1.95
CA PHE A 157 -14.14 12.69 -3.07
C PHE A 157 -13.04 13.70 -2.74
N GLU A 158 -13.32 14.68 -1.88
CA GLU A 158 -12.33 15.65 -1.39
C GLU A 158 -11.27 14.97 -0.51
N ASP A 159 -11.70 14.17 0.48
CA ASP A 159 -10.78 13.40 1.33
C ASP A 159 -9.94 12.43 0.52
N LEU A 160 -10.56 11.77 -0.47
CA LEU A 160 -9.85 10.87 -1.37
C LEU A 160 -8.80 11.63 -2.20
N ALA A 161 -9.13 12.81 -2.72
CA ALA A 161 -8.18 13.64 -3.45
C ALA A 161 -7.03 14.13 -2.56
N ALA A 162 -7.33 14.56 -1.32
CA ALA A 162 -6.34 14.96 -0.33
C ALA A 162 -5.43 13.79 0.08
N SER A 163 -6.00 12.59 0.25
CA SER A 163 -5.24 11.37 0.52
C SER A 163 -4.33 11.02 -0.66
N LYS A 164 -4.86 11.02 -1.90
CA LYS A 164 -4.07 10.83 -3.13
C LYS A 164 -2.92 11.83 -3.24
N ALA A 165 -3.15 13.10 -2.92
CA ALA A 165 -2.16 14.16 -3.01
C ALA A 165 -0.92 13.88 -2.14
N ARG A 166 -1.04 13.12 -1.04
CA ARG A 166 0.11 12.69 -0.21
C ARG A 166 1.08 11.78 -0.97
N TYR A 167 0.63 11.14 -2.05
CA TYR A 167 1.44 10.26 -2.89
C TYR A 167 1.84 10.92 -4.22
N VAL A 168 1.21 12.03 -4.61
CA VAL A 168 1.54 12.79 -5.83
C VAL A 168 2.91 13.46 -5.66
N GLY A 169 3.80 13.28 -6.66
CA GLY A 169 5.14 13.89 -6.67
C GLY A 169 6.27 12.99 -6.13
N ALA A 170 5.95 11.95 -5.38
CA ALA A 170 6.92 10.96 -4.92
C ALA A 170 7.05 9.83 -5.96
N LYS A 171 8.10 9.87 -6.79
CA LYS A 171 8.40 8.80 -7.76
C LYS A 171 8.52 7.42 -7.10
N HIS A 172 8.92 7.40 -5.82
CA HIS A 172 9.06 6.22 -4.97
C HIS A 172 8.74 6.60 -3.53
N GLN A 173 7.87 5.85 -2.87
CA GLN A 173 7.62 6.03 -1.44
C GLN A 173 8.38 4.95 -0.67
N VAL A 174 9.32 5.40 0.15
CA VAL A 174 9.92 4.63 1.23
C VAL A 174 9.38 5.28 2.49
N PHE A 175 8.30 4.70 3.04
CA PHE A 175 7.58 5.27 4.18
C PHE A 175 8.46 5.21 5.44
N ASP A 176 9.18 4.11 5.62
CA ASP A 176 10.27 3.98 6.59
C ASP A 176 11.59 3.68 5.88
N LEU A 177 12.57 4.59 6.03
CA LEU A 177 13.89 4.51 5.41
C LEU A 177 14.75 3.36 5.95
N CYS A 178 14.41 2.82 7.12
CA CYS A 178 15.10 1.69 7.73
C CYS A 178 14.52 0.33 7.28
N GLY A 179 13.31 0.33 6.72
CA GLY A 179 12.65 -0.86 6.19
C GLY A 179 13.32 -1.38 4.91
N THR A 180 12.87 -2.54 4.43
CA THR A 180 13.45 -3.20 3.25
C THR A 180 12.45 -3.36 2.11
N VAL A 181 11.42 -2.51 2.09
CA VAL A 181 10.39 -2.52 1.05
C VAL A 181 10.31 -1.17 0.36
N LYS A 182 10.19 -1.22 -0.97
CA LYS A 182 9.93 -0.05 -1.81
C LYS A 182 8.53 -0.15 -2.41
N VAL A 183 7.69 0.84 -2.16
CA VAL A 183 6.33 0.89 -2.74
C VAL A 183 6.38 1.56 -4.11
N LYS A 184 5.70 0.96 -5.09
CA LYS A 184 5.63 1.42 -6.49
C LYS A 184 4.22 1.28 -7.05
N ALA A 185 3.98 1.93 -8.20
CA ALA A 185 2.80 1.73 -9.04
C ALA A 185 1.48 1.85 -8.27
N ILE A 186 1.37 2.90 -7.46
CA ILE A 186 0.14 3.16 -6.70
C ILE A 186 -0.90 3.72 -7.66
N THR A 187 -2.03 3.02 -7.82
CA THR A 187 -3.17 3.46 -8.65
C THR A 187 -4.46 3.43 -7.84
N TRP A 188 -5.41 4.26 -8.26
CA TRP A 188 -6.66 4.47 -7.54
C TRP A 188 -7.81 4.48 -8.53
N ASP A 189 -8.73 3.53 -8.38
CA ASP A 189 -9.99 3.51 -9.13
C ASP A 189 -11.14 3.63 -8.12
N HIS A 190 -12.23 4.29 -8.50
CA HIS A 190 -13.40 4.40 -7.64
C HIS A 190 -14.68 4.44 -8.46
N GLY A 191 -15.79 4.06 -7.83
CA GLY A 191 -17.15 4.28 -8.33
C GLY A 191 -17.68 5.65 -7.94
N LYS A 192 -18.97 5.88 -8.18
CA LYS A 192 -19.71 7.05 -7.67
C LYS A 192 -20.97 6.57 -6.98
N ALA A 193 -21.19 7.02 -5.75
CA ALA A 193 -22.44 6.81 -5.04
C ALA A 193 -23.56 7.68 -5.64
N PRO A 194 -24.84 7.39 -5.35
CA PRO A 194 -25.98 8.15 -5.88
C PRO A 194 -25.91 9.64 -5.55
N ASP A 195 -25.37 10.00 -4.38
CA ASP A 195 -25.21 11.39 -3.92
C ASP A 195 -24.17 12.20 -4.69
N GLN A 196 -23.32 11.55 -5.51
CA GLN A 196 -22.21 12.16 -6.24
C GLN A 196 -21.11 12.80 -5.35
N VAL A 197 -21.18 12.62 -4.03
CA VAL A 197 -20.22 13.18 -3.06
C VAL A 197 -19.25 12.11 -2.56
N HIS A 198 -19.73 10.87 -2.46
CA HIS A 198 -18.95 9.75 -1.94
C HIS A 198 -18.64 8.71 -3.03
N PRO A 199 -17.49 8.00 -2.96
CA PRO A 199 -17.24 6.82 -3.77
C PRO A 199 -18.05 5.65 -3.23
N SER A 200 -18.85 5.00 -4.09
CA SER A 200 -19.53 3.73 -3.75
C SER A 200 -18.60 2.52 -3.82
N GLU A 201 -17.50 2.67 -4.54
CA GLU A 201 -16.49 1.65 -4.77
C GLU A 201 -15.12 2.31 -4.67
N LEU A 202 -14.15 1.61 -4.09
CA LEU A 202 -12.75 2.04 -4.08
C LEU A 202 -11.86 0.82 -4.32
N VAL A 203 -10.86 1.03 -5.18
CA VAL A 203 -9.78 0.11 -5.46
C VAL A 203 -8.47 0.88 -5.34
N VAL A 204 -7.57 0.38 -4.50
CA VAL A 204 -6.21 0.88 -4.38
C VAL A 204 -5.29 -0.24 -4.78
N ARG A 205 -4.47 -0.04 -5.81
CA ARG A 205 -3.44 -1.01 -6.18
C ARG A 205 -2.08 -0.44 -5.90
N LEU A 206 -1.17 -1.26 -5.41
CA LEU A 206 0.23 -0.92 -5.24
C LEU A 206 1.11 -2.16 -5.42
N THR A 207 2.39 -1.95 -5.64
CA THR A 207 3.38 -3.02 -5.67
C THR A 207 4.37 -2.84 -4.53
N LEU A 208 4.47 -3.84 -3.65
CA LEU A 208 5.53 -3.97 -2.67
C LEU A 208 6.74 -4.62 -3.34
N ASN A 209 7.83 -3.89 -3.51
CA ASN A 209 9.09 -4.47 -3.97
C ASN A 209 9.96 -4.79 -2.76
N ILE A 210 9.95 -6.06 -2.36
CA ILE A 210 10.56 -6.58 -1.13
C ILE A 210 12.01 -6.97 -1.41
N TYR A 211 12.98 -6.35 -0.73
CA TYR A 211 14.38 -6.72 -0.87
C TYR A 211 14.73 -7.98 -0.07
N ARG A 212 15.79 -8.68 -0.45
CA ARG A 212 16.20 -9.94 0.22
C ARG A 212 16.92 -9.70 1.54
N PHE A 213 17.60 -8.57 1.71
CA PHE A 213 18.39 -8.29 2.91
C PHE A 213 17.49 -7.97 4.11
N ALA A 214 18.01 -8.17 5.32
CA ALA A 214 17.30 -7.86 6.56
C ALA A 214 17.54 -6.40 6.97
N ALA A 215 16.53 -5.77 7.59
CA ALA A 215 16.72 -4.48 8.23
C ALA A 215 17.75 -4.60 9.37
N TRP A 216 18.65 -3.62 9.46
CA TRP A 216 19.77 -3.61 10.41
C TRP A 216 19.67 -2.53 11.49
N LYS A 217 18.75 -1.57 11.33
CA LYS A 217 18.56 -0.41 12.19
C LYS A 217 17.13 -0.41 12.69
N GLN A 218 16.90 0.07 13.91
CA GLN A 218 15.56 0.13 14.49
C GLN A 218 14.63 1.01 13.63
N HIS A 219 13.32 0.78 13.76
CA HIS A 219 12.30 1.65 13.16
C HIS A 219 12.56 3.12 13.56
N GLY A 220 12.49 4.03 12.57
CA GLY A 220 12.64 5.47 12.80
C GLY A 220 14.06 5.95 13.15
N ASP A 221 15.09 5.10 13.03
CA ASP A 221 16.47 5.51 13.26
C ASP A 221 16.86 6.66 12.32
N PRO A 222 17.31 7.82 12.84
CA PRO A 222 17.56 9.02 12.05
C PRO A 222 18.73 8.87 11.06
N SER A 223 19.56 7.84 11.24
CA SER A 223 20.67 7.54 10.33
C SER A 223 20.25 6.70 9.10
N CYS A 224 18.98 6.33 8.98
CA CYS A 224 18.43 5.70 7.79
C CYS A 224 18.21 6.71 6.66
N GLY A 225 18.55 6.33 5.42
CA GLY A 225 18.43 7.20 4.24
C GLY A 225 19.48 8.31 4.11
N MET A 226 20.35 8.49 5.11
CA MET A 226 21.57 9.30 4.97
C MET A 226 22.45 8.67 3.87
N ARG A 227 22.62 9.36 2.74
CA ARG A 227 23.62 8.99 1.73
C ARG A 227 24.99 9.14 2.39
N GLY A 228 25.72 8.03 2.50
CA GLY A 228 26.93 7.91 3.29
C GLY A 228 27.90 9.09 3.15
N GLU A 229 27.94 9.92 4.19
CA GLU A 229 29.20 10.42 4.73
C GLU A 229 29.67 9.35 5.72
N GLY A 230 30.57 8.47 5.25
CA GLY A 230 31.12 7.38 6.05
C GLY A 230 30.77 6.00 5.52
N ARG A 231 31.38 5.61 4.40
CA ARG A 231 31.63 4.19 4.17
C ARG A 231 32.81 3.77 5.05
N ALA A 232 32.58 2.68 5.81
CA ALA A 232 33.55 1.70 6.35
C ALA A 232 34.29 2.04 7.66
N PRO A 233 34.89 1.05 8.39
CA PRO A 233 35.13 -0.37 8.04
C PRO A 233 34.87 -1.41 9.15
N ALA A 234 34.93 -2.71 8.79
CA ALA A 234 35.31 -3.83 9.67
C ALA A 234 34.54 -4.05 10.99
N ASP A 235 33.30 -4.55 10.92
CA ASP A 235 32.67 -5.28 12.02
C ASP A 235 31.55 -6.21 11.48
N GLU A 236 31.88 -6.96 10.42
CA GLU A 236 31.16 -8.20 10.14
C GLU A 236 31.87 -9.27 10.99
N PRO A 237 31.25 -9.82 12.06
CA PRO A 237 31.84 -10.98 12.71
C PRO A 237 31.94 -12.06 11.66
N ALA A 238 33.17 -12.52 11.40
CA ALA A 238 33.40 -13.66 10.53
C ALA A 238 32.51 -14.83 10.98
N PRO A 239 31.84 -15.53 10.06
CA PRO A 239 31.10 -16.73 10.43
C PRO A 239 32.07 -17.70 11.13
N PRO A 240 31.67 -18.36 12.23
CA PRO A 240 32.52 -19.35 12.86
C PRO A 240 32.92 -20.40 11.83
N PRO A 241 34.18 -20.88 11.84
CA PRO A 241 34.62 -21.90 10.90
C PRO A 241 33.73 -23.13 11.04
N ASP A 242 33.25 -23.64 9.91
CA ASP A 242 32.51 -24.90 9.84
C ASP A 242 33.39 -26.02 10.43
N GLU A 243 33.10 -26.41 11.67
CA GLU A 243 33.52 -27.71 12.18
C GLU A 243 32.62 -28.76 11.54
N THR A 244 33.13 -29.39 10.47
CA THR A 244 32.66 -30.70 10.02
C THR A 244 33.88 -31.63 10.01
N PRO A 245 33.69 -32.91 10.35
CA PRO A 245 34.55 -33.72 11.22
C PRO A 245 35.86 -34.19 10.60
#